data_AF-A0A8J3CBE6-F1
#
_entry.id   AF-A0A8J3CBE6-F1
#
_cell.length_a   1.000
_cell.length_b   1.000
_cell.length_c   1.000
_cell.angle_alpha   90.00
_cell.angle_beta   90.00
_cell.angle_gamma   90.00
#
_symmetry.space_group_name_H-M   'P 1'
#
loop_
_entity.id
_entity.type
_entity.pdbx_description
1 polymer ?
#
loop_
_entity_poly.entity_id
_entity_poly.type
_entity_poly.pdbx_seq_one_letter_code
_entity_poly.pdbx_strand_id
1 'polypeptide(L)'
;MSGQELTARHPEPTVRRTSESCGQTSRRKRKPRLAAGRARALGLATRGTTNPNRLRRIDRWLVGTPWVADVVRGAADPLVVDLGYGSSPVTTVELAERLRVLRADVRVLGLEIDPERVAAARPAAAPPRLEFGRGGFELAGRRPVLVRAFNVLRQYPEEQAAPAWRTLLDRLAPGGLLVEGTCDEIGRRCCWVTLDVGGPRTFTMACRPSTIDTPSDLAERLPKSLIHRNVAGERVYALLAELDVCWAKAAPFAPFGPRARWAETVRLLADQGWPVLDRWRRWRLGEVTLPWSAVAPARPAPSP
;
A
#
# COMPACT_ATOMS: atom_id res chain seq x y z
N MET A 1 -44.29 -31.42 -72.34
CA MET A 1 -43.07 -31.96 -72.98
C MET A 1 -41.86 -31.44 -72.23
N SER A 2 -41.25 -32.28 -71.40
CA SER A 2 -39.89 -32.12 -70.87
C SER A 2 -39.50 -33.45 -70.21
N GLY A 3 -38.35 -33.98 -70.60
CA GLY A 3 -37.99 -35.39 -70.50
C GLY A 3 -37.64 -35.90 -69.11
N GLN A 4 -37.87 -37.21 -68.95
CA GLN A 4 -37.20 -38.09 -68.00
C GLN A 4 -35.76 -38.33 -68.47
N GLU A 5 -34.78 -38.40 -67.55
CA GLU A 5 -33.71 -39.39 -67.64
C GLU A 5 -33.11 -39.72 -66.25
N LEU A 6 -33.11 -41.03 -66.01
CA LEU A 6 -32.19 -41.91 -65.29
C LEU A 6 -31.61 -41.59 -63.89
N THR A 7 -31.94 -42.54 -63.01
CA THR A 7 -31.32 -42.90 -61.74
C THR A 7 -29.93 -43.54 -61.90
N ALA A 8 -29.00 -43.25 -60.98
CA ALA A 8 -27.97 -44.20 -60.55
C ALA A 8 -27.60 -43.97 -59.08
N ARG A 9 -27.58 -45.07 -58.32
CA ARG A 9 -27.36 -45.17 -56.86
C ARG A 9 -25.86 -45.15 -56.52
N HIS A 10 -25.49 -44.58 -55.37
CA HIS A 10 -24.39 -45.06 -54.52
C HIS A 10 -24.52 -44.52 -53.07
N PRO A 11 -23.90 -45.17 -52.06
CA PRO A 11 -24.54 -45.47 -50.78
C PRO A 11 -24.09 -44.60 -49.59
N GLU A 12 -24.92 -44.59 -48.54
CA GLU A 12 -24.68 -43.95 -47.24
C GLU A 12 -23.46 -44.51 -46.48
N PRO A 13 -22.72 -43.67 -45.72
CA PRO A 13 -21.85 -44.14 -44.66
C PRO A 13 -22.53 -44.03 -43.29
N THR A 14 -22.49 -45.15 -42.57
CA THR A 14 -22.96 -45.35 -41.20
C THR A 14 -22.15 -44.52 -40.19
N VAL A 15 -22.78 -43.58 -39.50
CA VAL A 15 -22.16 -42.84 -38.38
C VAL A 15 -22.31 -43.65 -37.09
N ARG A 16 -21.20 -44.22 -36.60
CA ARG A 16 -21.10 -44.83 -35.27
C ARG A 16 -21.12 -43.74 -34.20
N ARG A 17 -22.09 -43.81 -33.29
CA ARG A 17 -22.09 -43.08 -32.01
C ARG A 17 -20.98 -43.64 -31.12
N THR A 18 -20.08 -42.79 -30.65
CA THR A 18 -19.30 -43.04 -29.44
C THR A 18 -19.47 -41.85 -28.50
N SER A 19 -19.99 -42.16 -27.32
CA SER A 19 -20.23 -41.27 -26.21
C SER A 19 -18.97 -41.19 -25.35
N GLU A 20 -18.33 -40.03 -25.28
CA GLU A 20 -17.30 -39.75 -24.27
C GLU A 20 -17.80 -38.67 -23.32
N SER A 21 -18.01 -39.07 -22.07
CA SER A 21 -18.44 -38.20 -20.98
C SER A 21 -17.29 -37.28 -20.53
N CYS A 22 -17.58 -35.99 -20.51
CA CYS A 22 -16.73 -34.93 -19.98
C CYS A 22 -16.46 -35.13 -18.47
N GLY A 23 -15.27 -35.62 -18.12
CA GLY A 23 -14.76 -35.65 -16.75
C GLY A 23 -13.88 -34.43 -16.46
N GLN A 24 -14.48 -33.27 -16.19
CA GLN A 24 -13.75 -32.10 -15.69
C GLN A 24 -13.41 -32.27 -14.21
N THR A 25 -12.19 -32.74 -13.92
CA THR A 25 -11.62 -32.70 -12.58
C THR A 25 -11.25 -31.25 -12.21
N SER A 26 -11.98 -30.67 -11.27
CA SER A 26 -11.67 -29.34 -10.73
C SER A 26 -10.33 -29.36 -9.98
N ARG A 27 -9.29 -28.81 -10.61
CA ARG A 27 -8.01 -28.53 -9.93
C ARG A 27 -8.25 -27.43 -8.90
N ARG A 28 -8.51 -27.79 -7.64
CA ARG A 28 -8.45 -26.87 -6.50
C ARG A 28 -7.09 -26.17 -6.49
N LYS A 29 -7.08 -24.85 -6.71
CA LYS A 29 -5.89 -24.01 -6.55
C LYS A 29 -5.38 -24.14 -5.11
N ARG A 30 -4.21 -24.77 -4.94
CA ARG A 30 -3.53 -24.87 -3.63
C ARG A 30 -3.14 -23.48 -3.15
N LYS A 31 -3.53 -23.13 -1.91
CA LYS A 31 -3.07 -21.91 -1.22
C LYS A 31 -1.54 -21.90 -1.15
N PRO A 32 -0.84 -20.78 -1.44
CA PRO A 32 0.59 -20.69 -1.25
C PRO A 32 0.91 -20.92 0.23
N ARG A 33 1.68 -21.98 0.53
CA ARG A 33 2.16 -22.24 1.89
C ARG A 33 3.31 -21.27 2.18
N LEU A 34 3.15 -20.42 3.19
CA LEU A 34 4.28 -19.78 3.88
C LEU A 34 4.98 -20.91 4.65
N ALA A 35 5.95 -21.57 4.01
CA ALA A 35 6.71 -22.62 4.68
C ALA A 35 7.73 -21.97 5.63
N ALA A 36 7.50 -22.13 6.93
CA ALA A 36 8.47 -21.86 7.97
C ALA A 36 9.56 -22.95 7.93
N GLY A 37 10.77 -22.57 7.52
CA GLY A 37 11.96 -23.42 7.54
C GLY A 37 13.19 -22.57 7.22
N ARG A 38 14.22 -22.66 8.09
CA ARG A 38 15.51 -21.94 8.12
C ARG A 38 15.70 -20.83 7.06
N ALA A 39 15.60 -19.58 7.51
CA ALA A 39 16.11 -18.36 6.86
C ALA A 39 15.72 -18.14 5.37
N ARG A 40 14.45 -18.39 5.00
CA ARG A 40 13.90 -17.92 3.73
C ARG A 40 13.17 -16.60 3.97
N ALA A 41 13.55 -15.54 3.26
CA ALA A 41 12.90 -14.23 3.35
C ALA A 41 11.39 -14.37 3.13
N LEU A 42 10.59 -13.84 4.06
CA LEU A 42 9.13 -13.97 4.07
C LEU A 42 8.54 -12.81 3.26
N GLY A 43 8.04 -13.10 2.06
CA GLY A 43 7.58 -12.02 1.20
C GLY A 43 7.21 -12.47 -0.22
N LEU A 44 6.81 -11.48 -1.03
CA LEU A 44 6.64 -11.55 -2.47
C LEU A 44 7.33 -10.31 -3.02
N ALA A 45 8.05 -10.44 -4.12
CA ALA A 45 8.71 -9.31 -4.76
C ALA A 45 7.69 -8.26 -5.21
N THR A 46 8.01 -6.99 -5.04
CA THR A 46 7.15 -5.91 -5.55
C THR A 46 7.18 -5.87 -7.09
N ARG A 47 6.04 -5.61 -7.72
CA ARG A 47 5.89 -5.48 -9.19
C ARG A 47 5.92 -4.00 -9.59
N GLY A 48 6.51 -3.70 -10.75
CA GLY A 48 6.51 -2.36 -11.37
C GLY A 48 7.87 -1.66 -11.37
N THR A 49 7.92 -0.50 -12.03
CA THR A 49 9.08 0.38 -12.05
C THR A 49 9.12 1.26 -10.80
N THR A 50 10.34 1.60 -10.36
CA THR A 50 10.56 2.45 -9.18
C THR A 50 11.17 3.76 -9.65
N ASN A 51 10.37 4.82 -9.60
CA ASN A 51 10.76 6.15 -10.08
C ASN A 51 11.34 7.01 -8.95
N PRO A 52 12.30 7.92 -9.23
CA PRO A 52 12.74 8.94 -8.29
C PRO A 52 11.56 9.75 -7.72
N ASN A 53 11.66 10.12 -6.46
CA ASN A 53 10.69 10.89 -5.67
C ASN A 53 9.27 10.29 -5.58
N ARG A 54 9.09 9.02 -5.97
CA ARG A 54 7.79 8.34 -5.87
C ARG A 54 7.25 8.30 -4.43
N LEU A 55 8.14 8.15 -3.44
CA LEU A 55 7.76 8.10 -2.02
C LEU A 55 7.97 9.43 -1.27
N ARG A 56 8.27 10.52 -1.99
CA ARG A 56 8.59 11.82 -1.38
C ARG A 56 7.52 12.34 -0.40
N ARG A 57 6.23 12.03 -0.65
CA ARG A 57 5.13 12.46 0.23
C ARG A 57 5.23 11.80 1.60
N ILE A 58 5.33 10.46 1.63
CA ILE A 58 5.50 9.76 2.90
C ILE A 58 6.80 10.16 3.57
N ASP A 59 7.91 10.34 2.84
CA ASP A 59 9.19 10.69 3.46
C ASP A 59 9.16 12.07 4.14
N ARG A 60 8.50 13.05 3.51
CA ARG A 60 8.28 14.37 4.11
C ARG A 60 7.30 14.32 5.28
N TRP A 61 6.35 13.39 5.25
CA TRP A 61 5.45 13.16 6.36
C TRP A 61 6.18 12.51 7.55
N LEU A 62 7.02 11.49 7.33
CA LEU A 62 7.84 10.84 8.36
C LEU A 62 8.71 11.87 9.12
N VAL A 63 9.42 12.71 8.38
CA VAL A 63 10.28 13.77 8.94
C VAL A 63 9.49 14.89 9.60
N GLY A 64 8.31 15.19 9.05
CA GLY A 64 7.55 16.36 9.42
C GLY A 64 6.53 16.15 10.54
N THR A 65 6.11 14.91 10.78
CA THR A 65 5.08 14.58 11.76
C THR A 65 5.77 14.36 13.10
N PRO A 66 5.60 15.25 14.11
CA PRO A 66 6.47 15.28 15.29
C PRO A 66 6.57 13.93 16.00
N TRP A 67 5.43 13.29 16.28
CA TRP A 67 5.41 12.00 16.98
C TRP A 67 6.04 10.84 16.20
N VAL A 68 6.15 10.93 14.87
CA VAL A 68 6.88 9.94 14.05
C VAL A 68 8.37 10.27 14.02
N ALA A 69 8.69 11.55 13.82
CA ALA A 69 10.07 12.01 13.80
C ALA A 69 10.78 11.78 15.15
N ASP A 70 10.04 11.92 16.25
CA ASP A 70 10.55 11.74 17.61
C ASP A 70 10.91 10.28 17.91
N VAL A 71 10.27 9.31 17.27
CA VAL A 71 10.68 7.89 17.35
C VAL A 71 12.10 7.69 16.81
N VAL A 72 12.48 8.41 15.76
CA VAL A 72 13.85 8.35 15.19
C VAL A 72 14.82 9.20 16.01
N ARG A 73 14.42 10.40 16.46
CA ARG A 73 15.27 11.30 17.27
C ARG A 73 15.58 10.72 18.65
N GLY A 74 14.61 10.07 19.29
CA GLY A 74 14.72 9.54 20.64
C GLY A 74 15.30 8.13 20.74
N ALA A 75 15.51 7.45 19.61
CA ALA A 75 16.00 6.08 19.59
C ALA A 75 17.40 5.94 20.20
N ALA A 76 17.64 4.91 21.02
CA ALA A 76 19.01 4.52 21.38
C ALA A 76 19.74 3.90 20.17
N ASP A 77 19.02 3.13 19.36
CA ASP A 77 19.48 2.60 18.08
C ASP A 77 18.56 3.11 16.94
N PRO A 78 18.96 4.16 16.18
CA PRO A 78 18.13 4.79 15.15
C PRO A 78 18.15 4.00 13.83
N LEU A 79 17.82 2.71 13.88
CA LEU A 79 17.68 1.87 12.69
C LEU A 79 16.29 2.04 12.07
N VAL A 80 16.26 2.42 10.79
CA VAL A 80 15.06 2.45 9.96
C VAL A 80 15.17 1.39 8.87
N VAL A 81 14.08 0.66 8.61
CA VAL A 81 14.02 -0.32 7.53
C VAL A 81 13.05 0.16 6.45
N ASP A 82 13.52 0.13 5.20
CA ASP A 82 12.67 0.25 4.02
C ASP A 82 12.43 -1.14 3.45
N LEU A 83 11.20 -1.64 3.60
CA LEU A 83 10.84 -2.99 3.22
C LEU A 83 10.24 -2.99 1.81
N GLY A 84 10.86 -3.75 0.91
CA GLY A 84 10.34 -3.99 -0.43
C GLY A 84 10.61 -2.84 -1.41
N TYR A 85 11.85 -2.32 -1.45
CA TYR A 85 12.20 -1.13 -2.24
C TYR A 85 12.03 -1.29 -3.76
N GLY A 86 11.88 -2.54 -4.24
CA GLY A 86 11.53 -2.86 -5.62
C GLY A 86 12.69 -2.85 -6.59
N SER A 87 12.38 -2.56 -7.86
CA SER A 87 13.33 -2.72 -8.98
C SER A 87 14.53 -1.76 -8.96
N SER A 88 14.46 -0.68 -8.19
CA SER A 88 15.57 0.28 -8.03
C SER A 88 15.67 0.71 -6.57
N PRO A 89 16.90 0.88 -6.03
CA PRO A 89 17.10 1.32 -4.65
C PRO A 89 16.82 2.82 -4.42
N VAL A 90 16.48 3.57 -5.47
CA VAL A 90 16.43 5.04 -5.44
C VAL A 90 15.53 5.58 -4.32
N THR A 91 14.39 4.94 -4.05
CA THR A 91 13.48 5.41 -2.98
C THR A 91 14.03 5.15 -1.58
N THR A 92 14.89 4.15 -1.40
CA THR A 92 15.60 3.89 -0.13
C THR A 92 16.74 4.89 0.08
N VAL A 93 17.48 5.21 -1.00
CA VAL A 93 18.51 6.26 -0.98
C VAL A 93 17.88 7.60 -0.58
N GLU A 94 16.78 7.95 -1.23
CA GLU A 94 15.99 9.15 -0.97
C GLU A 94 15.43 9.21 0.46
N LEU A 95 15.07 8.07 1.06
CA LEU A 95 14.66 7.99 2.45
C LEU A 95 15.84 8.28 3.39
N ALA A 96 16.98 7.64 3.16
CA ALA A 96 18.19 7.83 3.96
C ALA A 96 18.64 9.29 3.97
N GLU A 97 18.66 9.94 2.81
CA GLU A 97 18.99 11.37 2.70
C GLU A 97 18.03 12.25 3.50
N ARG A 98 16.72 11.98 3.44
CA ARG A 98 15.71 12.77 4.14
C ARG A 98 15.75 12.58 5.64
N LEU A 99 16.00 11.38 6.13
CA LEU A 99 16.04 11.10 7.57
C LEU A 99 17.25 11.73 8.26
N ARG A 100 18.34 12.04 7.54
CA ARG A 100 19.52 12.71 8.10
C ARG A 100 19.23 14.06 8.75
N VAL A 101 18.15 14.73 8.34
CA VAL A 101 17.74 16.01 8.95
C VAL A 101 17.18 15.82 10.37
N LEU A 102 16.76 14.60 10.73
CA LEU A 102 16.29 14.27 12.06
C LEU A 102 17.46 13.96 12.99
N ARG A 103 18.46 13.24 12.47
CA ARG A 103 19.59 12.73 13.25
C ARG A 103 20.73 12.30 12.31
N ALA A 104 21.98 12.63 12.68
CA ALA A 104 23.14 12.42 11.82
C ALA A 104 23.57 10.93 11.70
N ASP A 105 23.37 10.14 12.75
CA ASP A 105 23.74 8.73 12.87
C ASP A 105 22.58 7.75 12.56
N VAL A 106 21.46 8.25 12.00
CA VAL A 106 20.38 7.38 11.53
C VAL A 106 20.90 6.40 10.47
N ARG A 107 20.50 5.14 10.59
CA ARG A 107 20.87 4.08 9.65
C ARG A 107 19.63 3.60 8.92
N VAL A 108 19.73 3.46 7.60
CA VAL A 108 18.67 2.88 6.77
C VAL A 108 19.12 1.56 6.20
N LEU A 109 18.29 0.53 6.38
CA LEU A 109 18.45 -0.77 5.75
C LEU A 109 17.34 -0.99 4.72
N GLY A 110 17.71 -1.02 3.45
CA GLY A 110 16.82 -1.45 2.37
C GLY A 110 16.74 -2.97 2.31
N LEU A 111 15.55 -3.55 2.49
CA LEU A 111 15.33 -4.98 2.38
C LEU A 111 14.54 -5.34 1.13
N GLU A 112 15.02 -6.34 0.39
CA GLU A 112 14.30 -6.94 -0.73
C GLU A 112 14.47 -8.47 -0.72
N ILE A 113 13.45 -9.19 -1.18
CA ILE A 113 13.44 -10.66 -1.19
C ILE A 113 14.27 -11.26 -2.33
N ASP A 114 14.33 -10.53 -3.44
CA ASP A 114 14.99 -10.89 -4.69
C ASP A 114 16.49 -10.62 -4.60
N PRO A 115 17.34 -11.67 -4.64
CA PRO A 115 18.79 -11.51 -4.51
C PRO A 115 19.42 -10.71 -5.65
N GLU A 116 18.84 -10.71 -6.86
CA GLU A 116 19.37 -9.94 -8.00
C GLU A 116 19.16 -8.45 -7.78
N ARG A 117 17.98 -8.06 -7.26
CA ARG A 117 17.69 -6.67 -6.87
C ARG A 117 18.57 -6.20 -5.71
N VAL A 118 18.90 -7.10 -4.77
CA VAL A 118 19.86 -6.80 -3.69
C VAL A 118 21.25 -6.58 -4.26
N ALA A 119 21.72 -7.43 -5.17
CA ALA A 119 23.01 -7.26 -5.82
C ALA A 119 23.08 -5.95 -6.61
N ALA A 120 22.04 -5.63 -7.39
CA ALA A 120 21.94 -4.39 -8.17
C ALA A 120 21.90 -3.12 -7.31
N ALA A 121 21.43 -3.22 -6.05
CA ALA A 121 21.39 -2.09 -5.13
C ALA A 121 22.74 -1.79 -4.45
N ARG A 122 23.68 -2.74 -4.40
CA ARG A 122 24.97 -2.61 -3.69
C ARG A 122 25.77 -1.35 -4.06
N PRO A 123 25.88 -0.94 -5.35
CA PRO A 123 26.62 0.27 -5.71
C PRO A 123 26.06 1.56 -5.10
N ALA A 124 24.78 1.58 -4.70
CA ALA A 124 24.15 2.72 -4.05
C ALA A 124 24.32 2.73 -2.52
N ALA A 125 24.94 1.69 -1.93
CA ALA A 125 25.17 1.62 -0.49
C ALA A 125 26.15 2.69 -0.02
N ALA A 126 25.95 3.21 1.19
CA ALA A 126 26.85 4.14 1.85
C ALA A 126 26.96 3.80 3.34
N PRO A 127 27.62 2.68 3.71
CA PRO A 127 27.70 2.24 5.09
C PRO A 127 28.40 3.27 6.00
N PRO A 128 28.03 3.36 7.30
CA PRO A 128 26.95 2.61 7.95
C PRO A 128 25.56 3.24 7.75
N ARG A 129 25.45 4.34 7.00
CA ARG A 129 24.22 5.14 6.88
C ARG A 129 23.16 4.47 6.01
N LEU A 130 23.58 3.78 4.97
CA LEU A 130 22.70 3.08 4.04
C LEU A 130 23.30 1.74 3.66
N GLU A 131 22.56 0.67 3.94
CA GLU A 131 22.89 -0.70 3.59
C GLU A 131 21.72 -1.35 2.85
N PHE A 132 22.02 -2.37 2.05
CA PHE A 132 21.03 -3.19 1.37
C PHE A 132 21.23 -4.65 1.74
N GLY A 133 20.13 -5.35 2.02
CA GLY A 133 20.16 -6.73 2.48
C GLY A 133 18.99 -7.53 1.95
N ARG A 134 19.17 -8.86 1.96
CA ARG A 134 18.07 -9.77 1.69
C ARG A 134 17.20 -9.92 2.92
N GLY A 135 15.90 -9.69 2.78
CA GLY A 135 14.96 -9.86 3.88
C GLY A 135 13.52 -9.61 3.46
N GLY A 136 12.60 -10.05 4.30
CA GLY A 136 11.16 -9.88 4.17
C GLY A 136 10.53 -9.42 5.50
N PHE A 137 9.36 -9.95 5.84
CA PHE A 137 8.64 -9.59 7.07
C PHE A 137 9.40 -9.92 8.36
N GLU A 138 10.39 -10.81 8.31
CA GLU A 138 11.30 -11.09 9.42
C GLU A 138 12.36 -10.00 9.65
N LEU A 139 12.40 -8.97 8.79
CA LEU A 139 13.30 -7.81 8.85
C LEU A 139 14.79 -8.18 8.92
N ALA A 140 15.18 -9.29 8.28
CA ALA A 140 16.53 -9.87 8.38
C ALA A 140 16.99 -10.08 9.84
N GLY A 141 16.06 -10.32 10.77
CA GLY A 141 16.32 -10.48 12.19
C GLY A 141 16.62 -9.18 12.95
N ARG A 142 16.51 -8.01 12.30
CA ARG A 142 16.75 -6.70 12.91
C ARG A 142 15.55 -6.22 13.72
N ARG A 143 15.81 -5.23 14.59
CA ARG A 143 14.79 -4.55 15.41
C ARG A 143 14.78 -3.04 15.16
N PRO A 144 14.18 -2.55 14.07
CA PRO A 144 14.17 -1.13 13.76
C PRO A 144 13.17 -0.34 14.62
N VAL A 145 13.42 0.96 14.76
CA VAL A 145 12.47 1.91 15.37
C VAL A 145 11.42 2.39 14.38
N LEU A 146 11.67 2.26 13.08
CA LEU A 146 10.71 2.62 12.03
C LEU A 146 10.82 1.67 10.85
N VAL A 147 9.68 1.19 10.36
CA VAL A 147 9.58 0.43 9.11
C VAL A 147 8.69 1.19 8.13
N ARG A 148 9.20 1.46 6.92
CA ARG A 148 8.40 1.93 5.78
C ARG A 148 8.13 0.73 4.87
N ALA A 149 6.87 0.44 4.57
CA ALA A 149 6.47 -0.68 3.69
C ALA A 149 5.42 -0.21 2.67
N PHE A 150 5.86 0.30 1.52
CA PHE A 150 4.97 0.85 0.49
C PHE A 150 4.81 -0.09 -0.71
N ASN A 151 3.55 -0.37 -1.09
CA ASN A 151 3.15 -1.28 -2.15
C ASN A 151 3.56 -2.76 -1.95
N VAL A 152 3.99 -3.13 -0.74
CA VAL A 152 4.41 -4.48 -0.39
C VAL A 152 3.22 -5.43 -0.29
N LEU A 153 2.17 -5.04 0.44
CA LEU A 153 1.01 -5.91 0.71
C LEU A 153 0.01 -5.99 -0.45
N ARG A 154 0.15 -5.18 -1.49
CA ARG A 154 -0.83 -5.09 -2.60
C ARG A 154 -1.13 -6.41 -3.28
N GLN A 155 -0.12 -7.27 -3.37
CA GLN A 155 -0.20 -8.54 -4.10
C GLN A 155 -0.75 -9.69 -3.24
N TYR A 156 -0.95 -9.44 -1.94
CA TYR A 156 -1.45 -10.44 -1.02
C TYR A 156 -2.98 -10.44 -0.99
N PRO A 157 -3.60 -11.59 -0.66
CA PRO A 157 -5.00 -11.65 -0.23
C PRO A 157 -5.26 -10.72 0.96
N GLU A 158 -6.50 -10.24 1.11
CA GLU A 158 -6.87 -9.31 2.20
C GLU A 158 -6.64 -9.92 3.58
N GLU A 159 -7.00 -11.19 3.73
CA GLU A 159 -6.85 -11.97 4.96
C GLU A 159 -5.39 -12.10 5.43
N GLN A 160 -4.42 -11.82 4.56
CA GLN A 160 -2.99 -11.87 4.87
C GLN A 160 -2.42 -10.54 5.38
N ALA A 161 -3.17 -9.44 5.31
CA ALA A 161 -2.70 -8.14 5.81
C ALA A 161 -2.45 -8.15 7.33
N ALA A 162 -3.43 -8.62 8.12
CA ALA A 162 -3.29 -8.65 9.58
C ALA A 162 -2.19 -9.63 10.09
N PRO A 163 -2.02 -10.85 9.55
CA PRO A 163 -0.85 -11.68 9.83
C PRO A 163 0.50 -11.02 9.47
N ALA A 164 0.58 -10.32 8.34
CA ALA A 164 1.80 -9.63 7.93
C ALA A 164 2.14 -8.47 8.88
N TRP A 165 1.15 -7.67 9.27
CA TRP A 165 1.32 -6.61 10.28
C TRP A 165 1.84 -7.18 11.59
N ARG A 166 1.24 -8.24 12.15
CA ARG A 166 1.73 -8.87 13.39
C ARG A 166 3.20 -9.27 13.30
N THR A 167 3.58 -9.95 12.21
CA THR A 167 4.97 -10.39 11.99
C THR A 167 5.96 -9.21 12.00
N LEU A 168 5.59 -8.08 11.37
CA LEU A 168 6.41 -6.88 11.34
C LEU A 168 6.46 -6.18 12.71
N LEU A 169 5.32 -6.05 13.38
CA LEU A 169 5.21 -5.40 14.68
C LEU A 169 6.01 -6.13 15.77
N ASP A 170 6.02 -7.47 15.76
CA ASP A 170 6.79 -8.31 16.71
C ASP A 170 8.31 -8.08 16.61
N ARG A 171 8.77 -7.50 15.49
CA ARG A 171 10.17 -7.21 15.23
C ARG A 171 10.56 -5.78 15.54
N LEU A 172 9.62 -4.86 15.78
CA LEU A 172 9.97 -3.48 16.10
C LEU A 172 10.77 -3.38 17.41
N ALA A 173 11.62 -2.37 17.50
CA ALA A 173 12.17 -1.92 18.77
C ALA A 173 11.03 -1.37 19.66
N PRO A 174 11.21 -1.31 21.00
CA PRO A 174 10.24 -0.67 21.89
C PRO A 174 9.88 0.75 21.44
N GLY A 175 8.59 1.06 21.35
CA GLY A 175 8.10 2.35 20.86
C GLY A 175 8.24 2.56 19.34
N GLY A 176 8.67 1.54 18.59
CA GLY A 176 8.83 1.62 17.14
C GLY A 176 7.50 1.67 16.39
N LEU A 177 7.58 2.11 15.13
CA LEU A 177 6.42 2.28 14.25
C LEU A 177 6.57 1.50 12.94
N LEU A 178 5.44 1.01 12.43
CA LEU A 178 5.29 0.54 11.05
C LEU A 178 4.42 1.52 10.29
N VAL A 179 4.88 1.99 9.14
CA VAL A 179 4.08 2.75 8.17
C VAL A 179 3.91 1.92 6.91
N GLU A 180 2.74 1.30 6.80
CA GLU A 180 2.34 0.47 5.67
C GLU A 180 1.42 1.27 4.75
N GLY A 181 1.69 1.25 3.46
CA GLY A 181 0.94 2.08 2.55
C GLY A 181 1.06 1.71 1.11
N THR A 182 0.45 2.56 0.31
CA THR A 182 0.33 2.38 -1.12
C THR A 182 0.43 3.74 -1.79
N CYS A 183 1.03 3.75 -2.99
CA CYS A 183 1.01 4.93 -3.85
C CYS A 183 0.89 4.56 -5.34
N ASP A 184 0.49 5.52 -6.15
CA ASP A 184 0.60 5.44 -7.60
C ASP A 184 2.06 5.41 -8.09
N GLU A 185 2.24 5.24 -9.38
CA GLU A 185 3.51 4.97 -10.05
C GLU A 185 4.48 6.17 -9.97
N ILE A 186 3.92 7.37 -9.77
CA ILE A 186 4.64 8.65 -9.72
C ILE A 186 4.53 9.37 -8.37
N GLY A 187 3.84 8.80 -7.38
CA GLY A 187 3.77 9.34 -6.01
C GLY A 187 2.84 10.54 -5.83
N ARG A 188 1.84 10.71 -6.70
CA ARG A 188 0.85 11.79 -6.59
C ARG A 188 -0.34 11.40 -5.73
N ARG A 189 -0.67 10.12 -5.58
CA ARG A 189 -1.81 9.62 -4.80
C ARG A 189 -1.30 8.54 -3.85
N CYS A 190 -1.52 8.71 -2.56
CA CYS A 190 -0.97 7.84 -1.54
C CYS A 190 -1.96 7.68 -0.39
N CYS A 191 -2.05 6.47 0.16
CA CYS A 191 -2.71 6.23 1.43
C CYS A 191 -1.84 5.31 2.28
N TRP A 192 -1.80 5.53 3.60
CA TRP A 192 -1.05 4.67 4.51
C TRP A 192 -1.69 4.57 5.89
N VAL A 193 -1.38 3.47 6.56
CA VAL A 193 -1.69 3.21 7.96
C VAL A 193 -0.39 3.30 8.74
N THR A 194 -0.43 3.99 9.88
CA THR A 194 0.67 3.90 10.85
C THR A 194 0.24 3.02 12.01
N LEU A 195 1.10 2.10 12.40
CA LEU A 195 0.88 1.10 13.43
C LEU A 195 1.99 1.16 14.47
N ASP A 196 1.64 0.86 15.71
CA ASP A 196 2.57 0.51 16.78
C ASP A 196 2.31 -0.94 17.23
N VAL A 197 3.00 -1.40 18.28
CA VAL A 197 2.82 -2.75 18.83
C VAL A 197 1.39 -3.06 19.29
N GLY A 198 0.57 -2.04 19.59
CA GLY A 198 -0.85 -2.17 19.92
C GLY A 198 -1.75 -2.27 18.68
N GLY A 199 -1.22 -2.05 17.48
CA GLY A 199 -1.93 -2.16 16.21
C GLY A 199 -2.07 -0.82 15.48
N PRO A 200 -3.04 -0.71 14.55
CA PRO A 200 -3.26 0.51 13.77
C PRO A 200 -3.63 1.73 14.60
N ARG A 201 -2.93 2.84 14.37
CA ARG A 201 -3.09 4.12 15.08
C ARG A 201 -3.77 5.17 14.24
N THR A 202 -3.26 5.40 13.03
CA THR A 202 -3.74 6.44 12.13
C THR A 202 -3.89 5.93 10.72
N PHE A 203 -4.80 6.56 9.99
CA PHE A 203 -4.90 6.47 8.55
C PHE A 203 -4.62 7.85 7.95
N THR A 204 -3.74 7.92 6.95
CA THR A 204 -3.40 9.16 6.27
C THR A 204 -3.59 9.01 4.77
N MET A 205 -4.22 10.02 4.18
CA MET A 205 -4.31 10.21 2.75
C MET A 205 -3.43 11.37 2.34
N ALA A 206 -2.74 11.24 1.20
CA ALA A 206 -2.00 12.33 0.62
C ALA A 206 -2.12 12.35 -0.90
N CYS A 207 -2.37 13.54 -1.47
CA CYS A 207 -2.49 13.71 -2.91
C CYS A 207 -1.77 14.97 -3.40
N ARG A 208 -1.47 15.02 -4.71
CA ARG A 208 -1.27 16.28 -5.43
C ARG A 208 -2.66 16.79 -5.83
N PRO A 209 -3.20 17.83 -5.18
CA PRO A 209 -4.60 18.18 -5.39
C PRO A 209 -4.91 18.66 -6.82
N SER A 210 -3.89 19.11 -7.57
CA SER A 210 -4.03 19.50 -8.98
C SER A 210 -4.16 18.32 -9.95
N THR A 211 -4.19 17.08 -9.47
CA THR A 211 -4.21 15.86 -10.30
C THR A 211 -5.27 14.87 -9.82
N ILE A 212 -6.28 15.37 -9.12
CA ILE A 212 -7.48 14.63 -8.75
C ILE A 212 -8.68 15.43 -9.24
N ASP A 213 -9.69 14.74 -9.73
CA ASP A 213 -10.98 15.35 -10.06
C ASP A 213 -11.82 15.45 -8.79
N THR A 214 -11.80 14.37 -8.00
CA THR A 214 -12.42 14.27 -6.67
C THR A 214 -11.51 13.54 -5.67
N PRO A 215 -11.62 13.80 -4.35
CA PRO A 215 -10.88 13.05 -3.34
C PRO A 215 -11.03 11.52 -3.41
N SER A 216 -12.17 10.99 -3.83
CA SER A 216 -12.36 9.54 -3.99
C SER A 216 -11.47 8.90 -5.05
N ASP A 217 -10.80 9.68 -5.91
CA ASP A 217 -9.70 9.22 -6.77
C ASP A 217 -8.57 8.53 -5.97
N LEU A 218 -8.45 8.79 -4.67
CA LEU A 218 -7.47 8.13 -3.81
C LEU A 218 -7.87 6.68 -3.45
N ALA A 219 -9.12 6.27 -3.66
CA ALA A 219 -9.65 4.95 -3.33
C ALA A 219 -8.79 3.82 -3.94
N GLU A 220 -8.34 3.99 -5.18
CA GLU A 220 -7.50 3.02 -5.87
C GLU A 220 -6.15 2.78 -5.16
N ARG A 221 -5.76 3.68 -4.25
CA ARG A 221 -4.51 3.65 -3.46
C ARG A 221 -4.74 3.33 -1.99
N LEU A 222 -5.95 2.91 -1.61
CA LEU A 222 -6.19 2.40 -0.26
C LEU A 222 -5.25 1.20 0.04
N PRO A 223 -4.75 1.08 1.28
CA PRO A 223 -3.99 -0.09 1.72
C PRO A 223 -4.84 -1.36 1.65
N LYS A 224 -4.19 -2.52 1.66
CA LYS A 224 -4.88 -3.80 1.49
C LYS A 224 -5.96 -4.04 2.55
N SER A 225 -5.77 -3.49 3.74
CA SER A 225 -6.69 -3.52 4.88
C SER A 225 -8.00 -2.72 4.65
N LEU A 226 -8.06 -1.85 3.65
CA LEU A 226 -9.20 -0.96 3.39
C LEU A 226 -9.75 -1.03 1.96
N ILE A 227 -8.94 -1.38 0.96
CA ILE A 227 -9.32 -1.23 -0.46
C ILE A 227 -10.59 -2.02 -0.84
N HIS A 228 -10.75 -3.24 -0.32
CA HIS A 228 -11.94 -4.07 -0.56
C HIS A 228 -13.12 -3.71 0.33
N ARG A 229 -12.91 -2.81 1.30
CA ARG A 229 -13.92 -2.25 2.21
C ARG A 229 -14.46 -0.92 1.71
N ASN A 230 -14.01 -0.43 0.56
CA ASN A 230 -14.56 0.77 -0.03
C ASN A 230 -15.91 0.50 -0.72
N VAL A 231 -16.92 0.17 0.08
CA VAL A 231 -18.29 -0.13 -0.33
C VAL A 231 -19.27 0.55 0.62
N ALA A 232 -20.51 0.80 0.16
CA ALA A 232 -21.54 1.43 0.99
C ALA A 232 -21.74 0.67 2.32
N GLY A 233 -21.86 1.42 3.42
CA GLY A 233 -21.98 0.89 4.79
C GLY A 233 -20.65 0.76 5.55
N GLU A 234 -19.50 0.78 4.85
CA GLU A 234 -18.18 0.81 5.49
C GLU A 234 -17.71 2.24 5.76
N ARG A 235 -16.94 2.43 6.83
CA ARG A 235 -16.52 3.76 7.28
C ARG A 235 -15.56 4.45 6.31
N VAL A 236 -14.68 3.69 5.66
CA VAL A 236 -13.75 4.25 4.65
C VAL A 236 -14.49 4.77 3.43
N TYR A 237 -15.58 4.12 3.03
CA TYR A 237 -16.45 4.61 1.96
C TYR A 237 -17.15 5.91 2.37
N ALA A 238 -17.71 5.96 3.58
CA ALA A 238 -18.34 7.17 4.11
C ALA A 238 -17.37 8.36 4.19
N LEU A 239 -16.11 8.12 4.58
CA LEU A 239 -15.06 9.14 4.60
C LEU A 239 -14.80 9.71 3.19
N LEU A 240 -14.63 8.85 2.19
CA LEU A 240 -14.35 9.30 0.82
C LEU A 240 -15.55 10.04 0.21
N ALA A 241 -16.77 9.56 0.47
CA ALA A 241 -17.99 10.23 0.03
C ALA A 241 -18.15 11.62 0.67
N GLU A 242 -17.91 11.76 1.98
CA GLU A 242 -17.99 13.06 2.65
C GLU A 242 -16.88 14.01 2.18
N LEU A 243 -15.68 13.50 1.89
CA LEU A 243 -14.61 14.27 1.28
C LEU A 243 -15.01 14.82 -0.09
N ASP A 244 -15.67 14.02 -0.94
CA ASP A 244 -16.17 14.48 -2.24
C ASP A 244 -17.22 15.59 -2.09
N VAL A 245 -18.14 15.46 -1.13
CA VAL A 245 -19.12 16.49 -0.78
C VAL A 245 -18.42 17.78 -0.32
N CYS A 246 -17.45 17.66 0.58
CA CYS A 246 -16.65 18.80 1.06
C CYS A 246 -15.81 19.44 -0.07
N TRP A 247 -15.32 18.64 -1.02
CA TRP A 247 -14.56 19.11 -2.19
C TRP A 247 -15.43 19.89 -3.17
N ALA A 248 -16.66 19.44 -3.37
CA ALA A 248 -17.66 20.17 -4.14
C ALA A 248 -18.02 21.51 -3.46
N LYS A 249 -18.28 21.50 -2.14
CA LYS A 249 -18.54 22.73 -1.36
C LYS A 249 -17.35 23.71 -1.39
N ALA A 250 -16.11 23.20 -1.42
CA ALA A 250 -14.90 24.00 -1.51
C ALA A 250 -14.60 24.54 -2.93
N ALA A 251 -15.47 24.32 -3.93
CA ALA A 251 -15.26 24.83 -5.29
C ALA A 251 -14.95 26.33 -5.39
N PRO A 252 -15.54 27.24 -4.58
CA PRO A 252 -15.18 28.66 -4.57
C PRO A 252 -13.71 28.96 -4.25
N PHE A 253 -12.96 27.99 -3.69
CA PHE A 253 -11.53 28.13 -3.41
C PHE A 253 -10.63 27.80 -4.60
N ALA A 254 -11.19 27.35 -5.74
CA ALA A 254 -10.42 27.05 -6.95
C ALA A 254 -9.53 28.21 -7.44
N PRO A 255 -9.96 29.50 -7.43
CA PRO A 255 -9.10 30.63 -7.81
C PRO A 255 -7.86 30.81 -6.93
N PHE A 256 -7.90 30.38 -5.67
CA PHE A 256 -6.75 30.40 -4.75
C PHE A 256 -5.80 29.21 -4.96
N GLY A 257 -6.12 28.34 -5.92
CA GLY A 257 -5.33 27.19 -6.33
C GLY A 257 -5.70 25.88 -5.61
N PRO A 258 -5.25 24.75 -6.17
CA PRO A 258 -5.71 23.42 -5.76
C PRO A 258 -5.32 23.04 -4.33
N ARG A 259 -4.21 23.59 -3.80
CA ARG A 259 -3.82 23.39 -2.39
C ARG A 259 -4.72 24.14 -1.41
N ALA A 260 -5.19 25.34 -1.78
CA ALA A 260 -6.11 26.10 -0.96
C ALA A 260 -7.48 25.40 -0.93
N ARG A 261 -7.96 24.96 -2.10
CA ARG A 261 -9.17 24.14 -2.20
C ARG A 261 -9.11 22.87 -1.35
N TRP A 262 -8.01 22.10 -1.42
CA TRP A 262 -7.85 20.91 -0.58
C TRP A 262 -7.86 21.25 0.91
N ALA A 263 -7.13 22.28 1.32
CA ALA A 263 -7.08 22.66 2.72
C ALA A 263 -8.46 23.08 3.24
N GLU A 264 -9.26 23.76 2.42
CA GLU A 264 -10.65 24.08 2.73
C GLU A 264 -11.53 22.82 2.79
N THR A 265 -11.37 21.88 1.87
CA THR A 265 -12.08 20.58 1.91
C THR A 265 -11.84 19.84 3.22
N VAL A 266 -10.59 19.78 3.69
CA VAL A 266 -10.27 19.12 4.97
C VAL A 266 -10.83 19.90 6.16
N ARG A 267 -10.83 21.24 6.10
CA ARG A 267 -11.46 22.09 7.11
C ARG A 267 -12.97 21.80 7.21
N LEU A 268 -13.67 21.76 6.08
CA LEU A 268 -15.09 21.42 6.00
C LEU A 268 -15.37 20.01 6.52
N LEU A 269 -14.52 19.03 6.18
CA LEU A 269 -14.63 17.66 6.69
C LEU A 269 -14.55 17.64 8.24
N ALA A 270 -13.60 18.39 8.82
CA ALA A 270 -13.48 18.53 10.27
C ALA A 270 -14.71 19.22 10.89
N ASP A 271 -15.28 20.24 10.24
CA ASP A 271 -16.51 20.90 10.67
C ASP A 271 -17.74 19.96 10.63
N GLN A 272 -17.74 18.95 9.74
CA GLN A 272 -18.75 17.87 9.75
C GLN A 272 -18.56 16.87 10.90
N GLY A 273 -17.58 17.09 11.80
CA GLY A 273 -17.37 16.28 12.98
C GLY A 273 -16.41 15.10 12.78
N TRP A 274 -15.75 14.97 11.62
CA TRP A 274 -14.73 13.94 11.44
C TRP A 274 -13.49 14.23 12.29
N PRO A 275 -12.88 13.23 12.94
CA PRO A 275 -11.76 13.42 13.86
C PRO A 275 -10.43 13.61 13.12
N VAL A 276 -10.24 14.75 12.46
CA VAL A 276 -8.98 15.10 11.78
C VAL A 276 -7.89 15.41 12.83
N LEU A 277 -6.74 14.73 12.73
CA LEU A 277 -5.65 14.81 13.71
C LEU A 277 -4.57 15.84 13.36
N ASP A 278 -4.43 16.15 12.08
CA ASP A 278 -3.45 17.12 11.61
C ASP A 278 -4.05 18.54 11.49
N ARG A 279 -3.21 19.50 11.09
CA ARG A 279 -3.56 20.93 11.08
C ARG A 279 -3.38 21.50 9.70
N TRP A 280 -3.90 22.72 9.49
CA TRP A 280 -3.80 23.48 8.24
C TRP A 280 -2.47 23.40 7.48
N ARG A 281 -1.32 23.44 8.19
CA ARG A 281 0.02 23.32 7.57
C ARG A 281 0.22 21.99 6.83
N ARG A 282 -0.36 20.90 7.32
CA ARG A 282 -0.37 19.57 6.67
C ARG A 282 -1.36 19.53 5.52
N TRP A 283 -2.55 20.09 5.71
CA TRP A 283 -3.57 20.11 4.67
C TRP A 283 -3.08 20.82 3.42
N ARG A 284 -2.36 21.95 3.55
CA ARG A 284 -1.74 22.62 2.38
C ARG A 284 -0.74 21.78 1.59
N LEU A 285 -0.22 20.70 2.16
CA LEU A 285 0.63 19.72 1.47
C LEU A 285 -0.17 18.67 0.66
N GLY A 286 -1.51 18.72 0.78
CA GLY A 286 -2.41 17.71 0.24
C GLY A 286 -2.57 16.50 1.15
N GLU A 287 -2.34 16.65 2.45
CA GLU A 287 -2.37 15.57 3.46
C GLU A 287 -3.63 15.70 4.34
N VAL A 288 -4.20 14.58 4.78
CA VAL A 288 -5.20 14.51 5.85
C VAL A 288 -5.01 13.22 6.65
N THR A 289 -5.01 13.34 7.98
CA THR A 289 -4.77 12.22 8.90
C THR A 289 -5.93 12.09 9.87
N LEU A 290 -6.45 10.87 10.02
CA LEU A 290 -7.52 10.50 10.96
C LEU A 290 -7.04 9.38 11.89
N PRO A 291 -7.63 9.21 13.09
CA PRO A 291 -7.41 8.00 13.87
C PRO A 291 -7.91 6.80 13.08
N TRP A 292 -7.24 5.66 13.22
CA TRP A 292 -7.63 4.43 12.52
C TRP A 292 -9.08 4.03 12.81
N SER A 293 -9.57 4.26 14.04
CA SER A 293 -10.95 3.97 14.43
C SER A 293 -12.01 4.64 13.55
N ALA A 294 -11.69 5.77 12.91
CA ALA A 294 -12.59 6.47 11.99
C ALA A 294 -12.81 5.71 10.67
N VAL A 295 -11.89 4.82 10.29
CA VAL A 295 -11.95 4.06 9.03
C VAL A 295 -11.85 2.55 9.20
N ALA A 296 -11.64 2.09 10.44
CA ALA A 296 -11.52 0.67 10.75
C ALA A 296 -12.73 -0.08 10.18
N PRO A 297 -12.51 -1.22 9.49
CA PRO A 297 -13.60 -2.03 8.95
C PRO A 297 -14.65 -2.33 10.02
N ALA A 298 -15.93 -2.31 9.65
CA ALA A 298 -16.98 -2.76 10.56
C ALA A 298 -16.65 -4.19 11.03
N ARG A 299 -16.81 -4.47 12.34
CA ARG A 299 -16.75 -5.86 12.79
C ARG A 299 -17.85 -6.61 12.02
N PRO A 300 -17.56 -7.78 11.43
CA PRO A 300 -18.64 -8.61 10.92
C PRO A 300 -19.64 -8.81 12.06
N ALA A 301 -20.93 -8.61 11.78
CA ALA A 301 -21.97 -8.96 12.72
C ALA A 301 -21.71 -10.40 13.18
N PRO A 302 -21.85 -10.71 14.49
CA PRO A 302 -21.80 -12.10 14.92
C PRO A 302 -22.77 -12.89 14.03
N SER A 303 -22.28 -13.97 13.42
CA SER A 303 -23.17 -14.89 12.72
C SER A 303 -24.22 -15.36 13.74
N PRO A 304 -25.52 -15.36 13.37
CA PRO A 304 -26.58 -15.83 14.24
C PRO A 304 -26.34 -17.27 14.71
#